data_AF-A0A959J831-F1
#
_entry.id   AF-A0A959J831-F1
#
_cell.length_a   1.000
_cell.length_b   1.000
_cell.length_c   1.000
_cell.angle_alpha   90.00
_cell.angle_beta   90.00
_cell.angle_gamma   90.00
#
_symmetry.space_group_name_H-M   'P 1'
#
loop_
_entity.id
_entity.type
_entity.pdbx_description
1 polymer ?
#
loop_
_entity_poly.entity_id
_entity_poly.type
_entity_poly.pdbx_seq_one_letter_code
_entity_poly.pdbx_strand_id
1 'polypeptide(L)'
;MFFVSLGFLLSFMACHEEENNPVASIRQAEGFFIVNEGTFNFGNASVSYYHYETGEVTHDLFKNANGHTAGDVLQQMFVVDDKGYLVLNNSGYVEVVNMETFESEGLIQPFESPRHFLPVSEGKAYVSDLYSNSIQVVNLMEGTVTGSIMMPFWTEQMEKVDAYVFVTSPWDIRLDPHDQIYVIDAENDFLADSIQVGYDPVAIARDGNNKLWIYCRGAESLAEPAGLYCVNPQTFEVERSLLFEDYDLGFAARLSFNSAGDTLYYLKNDIYAFALSDTNLPASPLIQASGSNFYALAVDPATGNLIVGDAIDYAQKGKVYIYGRQGNLLETTEAGVIPAQFLFY
;
A
#
# COMPACT_ATOMS: atom_id res chain seq x y z
N MET A 1 -63.73 17.32 51.13
CA MET A 1 -62.32 16.94 51.33
C MET A 1 -62.02 15.86 50.31
N PHE A 2 -61.58 16.25 49.11
CA PHE A 2 -61.20 15.33 48.04
C PHE A 2 -59.70 15.08 48.16
N PHE A 3 -59.28 13.83 48.40
CA PHE A 3 -57.87 13.46 48.39
C PHE A 3 -57.45 13.10 46.96
N VAL A 4 -56.48 13.86 46.45
CA VAL A 4 -55.74 13.61 45.21
C VAL A 4 -54.77 12.46 45.45
N SER A 5 -54.79 11.44 44.59
CA SER A 5 -53.79 10.37 44.54
C SER A 5 -53.13 10.43 43.17
N LEU A 6 -51.99 11.13 43.10
CA LEU A 6 -51.15 11.26 41.92
C LEU A 6 -50.25 10.01 41.82
N GLY A 7 -50.52 9.14 40.85
CA GLY A 7 -49.68 7.97 40.57
C GLY A 7 -48.41 8.39 39.83
N PHE A 8 -47.26 8.21 40.47
CA PHE A 8 -45.94 8.44 39.89
C PHE A 8 -45.53 7.21 39.08
N LEU A 9 -45.52 7.31 37.74
CA LEU A 9 -44.88 6.31 36.88
C LEU A 9 -43.37 6.54 36.91
N LEU A 10 -42.62 5.61 37.52
CA LEU A 10 -41.17 5.52 37.42
C LEU A 10 -40.81 4.87 36.09
N SER A 11 -40.45 5.67 35.09
CA SER A 11 -39.76 5.21 33.89
C SER A 11 -38.30 4.95 34.21
N PHE A 12 -37.90 3.67 34.27
CA PHE A 12 -36.50 3.28 34.24
C PHE A 12 -35.94 3.56 32.85
N MET A 13 -35.24 4.68 32.68
CA MET A 13 -34.28 4.85 31.60
C MET A 13 -33.08 3.96 31.92
N ALA A 14 -33.01 2.81 31.26
CA ALA A 14 -31.75 2.09 31.12
C ALA A 14 -30.90 2.88 30.12
N CYS A 15 -29.98 3.69 30.63
CA CYS A 15 -28.83 4.13 29.83
C CYS A 15 -28.05 2.86 29.48
N HIS A 16 -28.07 2.49 28.21
CA HIS A 16 -27.07 1.58 27.67
C HIS A 16 -25.78 2.40 27.64
N GLU A 17 -24.86 2.14 28.58
CA GLU A 17 -23.48 2.55 28.37
C GLU A 17 -22.99 1.74 27.17
N GLU A 18 -22.59 2.44 26.10
CA GLU A 18 -21.76 1.84 25.06
C GLU A 18 -20.42 1.53 25.74
N GLU A 19 -20.11 0.24 25.94
CA GLU A 19 -18.78 -0.18 26.30
C GLU A 19 -17.85 0.25 25.16
N ASN A 20 -17.12 1.34 25.37
CA ASN A 20 -15.91 1.64 24.64
C ASN A 20 -14.93 0.49 24.91
N ASN A 21 -15.02 -0.58 24.11
CA ASN A 21 -14.02 -1.61 24.09
C ASN A 21 -12.70 -0.91 23.69
N PRO A 22 -11.69 -0.88 24.57
CA PRO A 22 -10.38 -0.39 24.14
C PRO A 22 -9.97 -1.26 22.96
N VAL A 23 -9.61 -0.63 21.84
CA VAL A 23 -9.00 -1.32 20.70
C VAL A 23 -7.89 -2.20 21.27
N ALA A 24 -7.97 -3.51 21.05
CA ALA A 24 -6.97 -4.45 21.54
C ALA A 24 -5.58 -3.94 21.13
N SER A 25 -4.63 -3.91 22.07
CA SER A 25 -3.28 -3.37 21.87
C SER A 25 -2.68 -3.94 20.57
N ILE A 26 -2.52 -3.10 19.55
CA ILE A 26 -1.99 -3.52 18.25
C ILE A 26 -0.47 -3.59 18.36
N ARG A 27 0.10 -4.81 18.39
CA ARG A 27 1.55 -5.03 18.48
C ARG A 27 2.09 -5.79 17.29
N GLN A 28 3.38 -5.61 17.07
CA GLN A 28 4.10 -6.02 15.86
C GLN A 28 4.13 -7.53 15.54
N ALA A 29 3.69 -8.38 16.46
CA ALA A 29 3.75 -9.84 16.33
C ALA A 29 2.38 -10.53 16.35
N GLU A 30 1.28 -9.78 16.45
CA GLU A 30 -0.05 -10.33 16.73
C GLU A 30 -0.98 -10.35 15.52
N GLY A 31 -0.54 -9.82 14.38
CA GLY A 31 -1.37 -9.68 13.20
C GLY A 31 -0.77 -8.85 12.07
N PHE A 32 -1.63 -8.39 11.16
CA PHE A 32 -1.27 -7.44 10.11
C PHE A 32 -2.44 -6.49 9.80
N PHE A 33 -2.09 -5.30 9.32
CA PHE A 33 -3.08 -4.33 8.86
C PHE A 33 -3.51 -4.62 7.43
N ILE A 34 -4.79 -4.41 7.18
CA ILE A 34 -5.42 -4.47 5.86
C ILE A 34 -5.87 -3.05 5.51
N VAL A 35 -5.21 -2.46 4.52
CA VAL A 35 -5.48 -1.13 4.02
C VAL A 35 -6.49 -1.25 2.89
N ASN A 36 -7.65 -0.60 3.04
CA ASN A 36 -8.75 -0.69 2.10
C ASN A 36 -8.98 0.68 1.48
N GLU A 37 -8.84 0.77 0.16
CA GLU A 37 -9.00 2.03 -0.57
C GLU A 37 -10.38 2.64 -0.35
N GLY A 38 -11.42 1.79 -0.31
CA GLY A 38 -12.78 2.27 -0.47
C GLY A 38 -13.10 2.55 -1.95
N THR A 39 -14.30 3.05 -2.21
CA THR A 39 -14.75 3.38 -3.57
C THR A 39 -14.54 4.87 -3.82
N PHE A 40 -13.93 5.21 -4.95
CA PHE A 40 -13.70 6.60 -5.36
C PHE A 40 -14.98 7.47 -5.25
N ASN A 41 -14.86 8.61 -4.56
CA ASN A 41 -15.91 9.57 -4.19
C ASN A 41 -16.94 9.10 -3.15
N PHE A 42 -16.69 8.00 -2.42
CA PHE A 42 -17.61 7.52 -1.37
C PHE A 42 -17.13 7.85 0.04
N GLY A 43 -15.86 8.20 0.24
CA GLY A 43 -15.32 8.55 1.55
C GLY A 43 -15.38 7.41 2.55
N ASN A 44 -15.26 6.17 2.07
CA ASN A 44 -15.39 4.93 2.84
C ASN A 44 -14.08 4.14 2.93
N ALA A 45 -12.94 4.81 2.81
CA ALA A 45 -11.64 4.20 3.04
C ALA A 45 -11.52 3.74 4.51
N SER A 46 -10.80 2.64 4.74
CA SER A 46 -10.71 2.05 6.08
C SER A 46 -9.43 1.24 6.29
N VAL A 47 -8.99 1.17 7.54
CA VAL A 47 -7.93 0.26 7.98
C VAL A 47 -8.55 -0.81 8.86
N SER A 48 -8.33 -2.09 8.52
CA SER A 48 -8.71 -3.22 9.37
C SER A 48 -7.46 -3.92 9.91
N TYR A 49 -7.59 -4.77 10.91
CA TYR A 49 -6.49 -5.57 11.47
C TYR A 49 -6.88 -7.03 11.60
N TYR A 50 -6.07 -7.90 11.03
CA TYR A 50 -6.20 -9.35 11.13
C TYR A 50 -5.38 -9.85 12.32
N HIS A 51 -5.98 -10.65 13.21
CA HIS A 51 -5.34 -11.20 14.40
C HIS A 51 -4.88 -12.64 14.15
N TYR A 52 -3.57 -12.92 14.28
CA TYR A 52 -3.02 -14.26 14.04
C TYR A 52 -3.55 -15.33 15.01
N GLU A 53 -3.79 -14.96 16.27
CA GLU A 53 -4.19 -15.92 17.30
C GLU A 53 -5.61 -16.45 17.06
N THR A 54 -6.52 -15.59 16.63
CA THR A 54 -7.95 -15.90 16.51
C THR A 54 -8.39 -16.14 15.06
N GLY A 55 -7.65 -15.62 14.08
CA GLY A 55 -8.07 -15.56 12.68
C GLY A 55 -9.19 -14.53 12.41
N GLU A 56 -9.50 -13.67 13.39
CA GLU A 56 -10.55 -12.66 13.28
C GLU A 56 -10.02 -11.34 12.71
N VAL A 57 -10.90 -10.57 12.09
CA VAL A 57 -10.59 -9.22 11.59
C VAL A 57 -11.35 -8.19 12.42
N THR A 58 -10.61 -7.26 13.02
CA THR A 58 -11.18 -6.02 13.55
C THR A 58 -11.31 -5.03 12.40
N HIS A 59 -12.55 -4.74 11.99
CA HIS A 59 -12.82 -3.84 10.88
C HIS A 59 -12.82 -2.37 11.29
N ASP A 60 -12.28 -1.53 10.41
CA ASP A 60 -12.38 -0.07 10.45
C ASP A 60 -11.89 0.55 11.77
N LEU A 61 -10.63 0.28 12.11
CA LEU A 61 -9.94 0.79 13.29
C LEU A 61 -10.06 2.31 13.43
N PHE A 62 -9.85 3.04 12.34
CA PHE A 62 -9.91 4.51 12.35
C PHE A 62 -11.30 5.00 12.74
N LYS A 63 -12.36 4.48 12.13
CA LYS A 63 -13.72 4.90 12.46
C LYS A 63 -14.13 4.53 13.87
N ASN A 64 -13.69 3.37 14.35
CA ASN A 64 -13.96 2.93 15.71
C ASN A 64 -13.30 3.86 16.74
N ALA A 65 -12.08 4.34 16.47
CA ALA A 65 -11.36 5.25 17.35
C ALA A 65 -11.86 6.70 17.27
N ASN A 66 -12.22 7.19 16.07
CA ASN A 66 -12.46 8.61 15.82
C ASN A 66 -13.93 8.99 15.57
N GLY A 67 -14.83 8.01 15.38
CA GLY A 67 -16.25 8.24 15.13
C GLY A 67 -16.61 8.73 13.72
N HIS A 68 -15.64 8.83 12.81
CA HIS A 68 -15.83 9.20 11.39
C HIS A 68 -14.88 8.40 10.48
N THR A 69 -15.12 8.39 9.17
CA THR A 69 -14.23 7.69 8.22
C THR A 69 -12.93 8.45 8.01
N ALA A 70 -11.87 7.74 7.61
CA ALA A 70 -10.53 8.30 7.38
C ALA A 70 -10.44 9.19 6.14
N GLY A 71 -11.36 9.02 5.19
CA GLY A 71 -11.36 9.76 3.94
C GLY A 71 -11.70 8.87 2.74
N ASP A 72 -11.21 9.28 1.58
CA ASP A 72 -11.48 8.69 0.29
C ASP A 72 -10.19 8.23 -0.40
N VAL A 73 -10.21 6.97 -0.87
CA VAL A 73 -9.10 6.27 -1.53
C VAL A 73 -7.84 6.22 -0.66
N LEU A 74 -7.82 5.33 0.34
CA LEU A 74 -6.62 5.07 1.15
C LEU A 74 -5.62 4.23 0.34
N GLN A 75 -4.64 4.91 -0.24
CA GLN A 75 -3.64 4.33 -1.14
C GLN A 75 -2.57 3.53 -0.39
N GLN A 76 -2.14 4.04 0.77
CA GLN A 76 -1.09 3.43 1.55
C GLN A 76 -1.25 3.76 3.04
N MET A 77 -0.85 2.82 3.88
CA MET A 77 -0.45 3.06 5.26
C MET A 77 1.05 2.80 5.40
N PHE A 78 1.72 3.69 6.14
CA PHE A 78 3.11 3.50 6.57
C PHE A 78 3.21 3.76 8.08
N VAL A 79 4.15 3.14 8.77
CA VAL A 79 4.38 3.39 10.20
C VAL A 79 5.80 3.86 10.44
N VAL A 80 5.95 4.94 11.20
CA VAL A 80 7.23 5.45 11.70
C VAL A 80 7.08 5.61 13.20
N ASP A 81 7.94 4.92 13.94
CA ASP A 81 7.87 4.85 15.41
C ASP A 81 6.46 4.49 15.89
N ASP A 82 5.83 5.33 16.72
CA ASP A 82 4.49 5.12 17.27
C ASP A 82 3.37 5.75 16.43
N LYS A 83 3.67 6.21 15.20
CA LYS A 83 2.71 6.90 14.33
C LYS A 83 2.43 6.15 13.04
N GLY A 84 1.14 6.04 12.72
CA GLY A 84 0.66 5.60 11.41
C GLY A 84 0.39 6.80 10.50
N TYR A 85 0.78 6.68 9.24
CA TYR A 85 0.59 7.68 8.19
C TYR A 85 -0.31 7.07 7.12
N LEU A 86 -1.55 7.52 7.08
CA LEU A 86 -2.58 7.08 6.14
C LEU A 86 -2.59 8.03 4.95
N VAL A 87 -2.21 7.55 3.76
CA VAL A 87 -2.11 8.35 2.54
C VAL A 87 -3.45 8.31 1.79
N LEU A 88 -4.26 9.37 1.91
CA LEU A 88 -5.60 9.45 1.33
C LEU A 88 -5.57 10.16 -0.02
N ASN A 89 -5.46 9.36 -1.08
CA ASN A 89 -5.24 9.81 -2.45
C ASN A 89 -6.29 10.80 -2.94
N ASN A 90 -7.58 10.49 -2.82
CA ASN A 90 -8.63 11.39 -3.33
C ASN A 90 -9.06 12.44 -2.30
N SER A 91 -8.46 12.42 -1.10
CA SER A 91 -8.70 13.44 -0.07
C SER A 91 -7.61 14.51 -0.03
N GLY A 92 -6.45 14.28 -0.66
CA GLY A 92 -5.38 15.27 -0.78
C GLY A 92 -4.61 15.53 0.53
N TYR A 93 -4.60 14.58 1.45
CA TYR A 93 -3.88 14.67 2.73
C TYR A 93 -3.28 13.33 3.16
N VAL A 94 -2.35 13.40 4.10
CA VAL A 94 -1.92 12.26 4.91
C VAL A 94 -2.50 12.44 6.31
N GLU A 95 -3.28 11.48 6.79
CA GLU A 95 -3.83 11.44 8.15
C GLU A 95 -2.83 10.72 9.07
N VAL A 96 -2.47 11.36 10.18
CA VAL A 96 -1.52 10.83 11.16
C VAL A 96 -2.31 10.25 12.33
N VAL A 97 -2.05 9.01 12.68
CA VAL A 97 -2.72 8.32 13.79
C VAL A 97 -1.73 7.81 14.81
N ASN A 98 -2.15 7.76 16.07
CA ASN A 98 -1.43 7.05 17.12
C ASN A 98 -1.55 5.53 16.90
N MET A 99 -0.45 4.77 16.88
CA MET A 99 -0.52 3.32 16.61
C MET A 99 -1.07 2.49 17.77
N GLU A 100 -1.11 3.01 19.00
CA GLU A 100 -1.69 2.32 20.15
C GLU A 100 -3.21 2.48 20.18
N THR A 101 -3.73 3.68 19.89
CA THR A 101 -5.17 3.99 20.01
C THR A 101 -5.90 4.12 18.68
N PHE A 102 -5.17 4.28 17.58
CA PHE A 102 -5.69 4.66 16.25
C PHE A 102 -6.41 6.02 16.20
N GLU A 103 -6.30 6.83 17.26
CA GLU A 103 -6.83 8.20 17.29
C GLU A 103 -6.02 9.11 16.35
N SER A 104 -6.73 10.03 15.69
CA SER A 104 -6.14 11.06 14.84
C SER A 104 -5.28 12.01 15.65
N GLU A 105 -4.06 12.25 15.19
CA GLU A 105 -3.11 13.21 15.74
C GLU A 105 -2.92 14.44 14.82
N GLY A 106 -3.49 14.42 13.61
CA GLY A 106 -3.52 15.56 12.70
C GLY A 106 -3.35 15.20 11.23
N LEU A 107 -3.47 16.22 10.38
CA LEU A 107 -3.36 16.10 8.93
C LEU A 107 -2.10 16.79 8.41
N ILE A 108 -1.35 16.10 7.55
CA ILE A 108 -0.32 16.69 6.70
C ILE A 108 -0.94 16.99 5.35
N GLN A 109 -0.86 18.24 4.91
CA GLN A 109 -1.51 18.74 3.68
C GLN A 109 -0.90 20.10 3.28
N PRO A 110 -1.10 20.57 2.03
CA PRO A 110 -1.85 19.97 0.93
C PRO A 110 -1.05 18.98 0.07
N PHE A 111 -1.76 18.04 -0.56
CA PHE A 111 -1.31 17.25 -1.71
C PHE A 111 -2.37 17.34 -2.82
N GLU A 112 -2.00 17.03 -4.07
CA GLU A 112 -2.99 16.99 -5.16
C GLU A 112 -3.66 15.62 -5.21
N SER A 113 -2.87 14.56 -5.24
CA SER A 113 -3.34 13.17 -5.23
C SER A 113 -2.21 12.26 -4.73
N PRO A 114 -1.95 12.23 -3.41
CA PRO A 114 -0.77 11.59 -2.85
C PRO A 114 -0.82 10.07 -3.06
N ARG A 115 0.37 9.47 -3.25
CA ARG A 115 0.52 8.06 -3.64
C ARG A 115 1.25 7.24 -2.58
N HIS A 116 2.55 7.47 -2.43
CA HIS A 116 3.37 6.69 -1.50
C HIS A 116 4.15 7.59 -0.54
N PHE A 117 4.18 7.20 0.73
CA PHE A 117 4.93 7.83 1.81
C PHE A 117 6.20 7.03 2.08
N LEU A 118 7.35 7.68 2.06
CA LEU A 118 8.66 7.06 2.29
C LEU A 118 9.50 7.91 3.25
N PRO A 119 9.80 7.43 4.46
CA PRO A 119 10.83 8.06 5.30
C PRO A 119 12.20 8.00 4.63
N VAL A 120 12.88 9.14 4.53
CA VAL A 120 14.18 9.24 3.85
C VAL A 120 15.33 9.58 4.79
N SER A 121 15.04 10.24 5.91
CA SER A 121 15.98 10.44 7.02
C SER A 121 15.20 10.61 8.33
N GLU A 122 15.92 10.74 9.44
CA GLU A 122 15.29 11.14 10.71
C GLU A 122 14.52 12.45 10.51
N GLY A 123 13.24 12.46 10.89
CA GLY A 123 12.37 13.63 10.78
C GLY A 123 11.95 14.03 9.36
N LYS A 124 12.33 13.31 8.30
CA LYS A 124 12.02 13.66 6.90
C LYS A 124 11.43 12.49 6.13
N ALA A 125 10.33 12.74 5.43
CA ALA A 125 9.73 11.79 4.49
C ALA A 125 9.43 12.45 3.15
N TYR A 126 9.32 11.62 2.13
CA TYR A 126 8.80 11.99 0.82
C TYR A 126 7.40 11.46 0.63
N VAL A 127 6.58 12.22 -0.09
CA VAL A 127 5.26 11.77 -0.55
C VAL A 127 5.18 11.96 -2.06
N SER A 128 5.08 10.85 -2.80
CA SER A 128 4.84 10.88 -4.24
C SER A 128 3.40 11.27 -4.55
N ASP A 129 3.18 11.77 -5.76
CA ASP A 129 1.90 12.34 -6.15
C ASP A 129 1.62 12.08 -7.63
N LEU A 130 0.35 11.78 -7.91
CA LEU A 130 -0.17 11.44 -9.22
C LEU A 130 -0.31 12.66 -10.14
N TYR A 131 -0.64 13.84 -9.62
CA TYR A 131 -0.97 15.03 -10.45
C TYR A 131 -0.05 16.25 -10.24
N SER A 132 0.80 16.25 -9.22
CA SER A 132 1.59 17.45 -8.89
C SER A 132 2.87 17.68 -9.72
N ASN A 133 3.30 16.73 -10.57
CA ASN A 133 4.64 16.71 -11.21
C ASN A 133 5.78 17.00 -10.20
N SER A 134 5.62 16.56 -8.96
CA SER A 134 6.58 16.74 -7.90
C SER A 134 6.43 15.66 -6.82
N ILE A 135 7.49 15.45 -6.07
CA ILE A 135 7.46 14.71 -4.80
C ILE A 135 7.52 15.73 -3.67
N GLN A 136 6.62 15.63 -2.71
CA GLN A 136 6.59 16.56 -1.57
C GLN A 136 7.55 16.11 -0.47
N VAL A 137 8.26 17.07 0.12
CA VAL A 137 9.16 16.87 1.26
C VAL A 137 8.41 17.21 2.55
N VAL A 138 8.24 16.22 3.42
CA VAL A 138 7.49 16.32 4.67
C VAL A 138 8.45 16.34 5.86
N ASN A 139 8.26 17.31 6.76
CA ASN A 139 8.90 17.34 8.07
C ASN A 139 8.00 16.61 9.07
N LEU A 140 8.47 15.47 9.59
CA LEU A 140 7.71 14.60 10.48
C LEU A 140 7.56 15.17 11.89
N MET A 141 8.46 16.05 12.32
CA MET A 141 8.38 16.70 13.63
C MET A 141 7.34 17.83 13.64
N GLU A 142 7.23 18.55 12.52
CA GLU A 142 6.27 19.63 12.35
C GLU A 142 4.91 19.14 11.86
N GLY A 143 4.87 17.98 11.19
CA GLY A 143 3.65 17.46 10.54
C GLY A 143 3.25 18.30 9.32
N THR A 144 4.23 18.83 8.58
CA THR A 144 3.99 19.80 7.49
C THR A 144 4.78 19.45 6.22
N VAL A 145 4.25 19.87 5.07
CA VAL A 145 5.01 19.91 3.81
C VAL A 145 5.94 21.12 3.85
N THR A 146 7.24 20.90 3.66
CA THR A 146 8.29 21.93 3.78
C THR A 146 8.99 22.26 2.47
N GLY A 147 8.82 21.43 1.44
CA GLY A 147 9.40 21.63 0.13
C GLY A 147 8.90 20.62 -0.88
N SER A 148 9.45 20.66 -2.09
CA SER A 148 9.13 19.72 -3.15
C SER A 148 10.33 19.49 -4.06
N ILE A 149 10.35 18.32 -4.70
CA ILE A 149 11.33 17.90 -5.70
C ILE A 149 10.60 17.85 -7.02
N MET A 150 11.03 18.65 -7.99
CA MET A 150 10.40 18.69 -9.32
C MET A 150 10.62 17.37 -10.05
N MET A 151 9.54 16.80 -10.58
CA MET A 151 9.54 15.55 -11.32
C MET A 151 9.03 15.78 -12.74
N PRO A 152 9.52 15.03 -13.75
CA PRO A 152 9.06 15.21 -15.12
C PRO A 152 7.61 14.74 -15.33
N PHE A 153 7.16 13.80 -14.50
CA PHE A 153 5.85 13.16 -14.60
C PHE A 153 5.26 12.86 -13.20
N TRP A 154 4.03 12.33 -13.21
CA TRP A 154 3.44 11.48 -12.16
C TRP A 154 4.51 10.65 -11.43
N THR A 155 4.34 10.41 -10.12
CA THR A 155 5.22 9.51 -9.35
C THR A 155 4.44 8.51 -8.49
N GLU A 156 4.97 7.29 -8.35
CA GLU A 156 4.34 6.20 -7.57
C GLU A 156 5.27 5.67 -6.48
N GLN A 157 5.55 4.36 -6.48
CA GLN A 157 6.32 3.69 -5.45
C GLN A 157 7.76 4.19 -5.44
N MET A 158 8.30 4.28 -4.23
CA MET A 158 9.64 4.75 -3.97
C MET A 158 10.38 3.71 -3.11
N GLU A 159 11.66 3.48 -3.39
CA GLU A 159 12.53 2.63 -2.58
C GLU A 159 13.83 3.38 -2.29
N LYS A 160 14.23 3.44 -1.01
CA LYS A 160 15.49 4.08 -0.60
C LYS A 160 16.62 3.06 -0.51
N VAL A 161 17.74 3.37 -1.17
CA VAL A 161 19.01 2.65 -1.02
C VAL A 161 20.12 3.66 -0.77
N ASP A 162 20.75 3.56 0.40
CA ASP A 162 21.78 4.49 0.86
C ASP A 162 21.32 5.96 0.81
N ALA A 163 21.99 6.78 0.00
CA ALA A 163 21.71 8.20 -0.18
C ALA A 163 20.65 8.48 -1.25
N TYR A 164 20.22 7.47 -2.01
CA TYR A 164 19.34 7.63 -3.15
C TYR A 164 17.94 7.07 -2.91
N VAL A 165 16.95 7.74 -3.49
CA VAL A 165 15.57 7.24 -3.60
C VAL A 165 15.28 6.97 -5.06
N PHE A 166 14.82 5.75 -5.34
CA PHE A 166 14.43 5.31 -6.67
C PHE A 166 12.92 5.38 -6.80
N VAL A 167 12.44 6.04 -7.84
CA VAL A 167 11.03 6.40 -8.00
C VAL A 167 10.49 5.81 -9.29
N THR A 168 9.42 5.03 -9.17
CA THR A 168 8.65 4.57 -10.32
C THR A 168 7.77 5.70 -10.87
N SER A 169 7.74 5.81 -12.19
CA SER A 169 7.01 6.86 -12.91
C SER A 169 6.23 6.23 -14.07
N PRO A 170 5.01 5.74 -13.80
CA PRO A 170 4.10 5.24 -14.81
C PRO A 170 3.78 6.20 -15.94
N TRP A 171 3.24 5.62 -17.01
CA TRP A 171 2.78 6.36 -18.17
C TRP A 171 1.42 7.02 -17.90
N ASP A 172 1.35 8.33 -18.07
CA ASP A 172 0.09 9.06 -18.24
C ASP A 172 -0.36 8.95 -19.70
N ILE A 173 -1.55 8.40 -19.93
CA ILE A 173 -2.15 8.23 -21.28
C ILE A 173 -2.23 9.53 -22.10
N ARG A 174 -2.09 10.69 -21.46
CA ARG A 174 -2.08 12.02 -22.10
C ARG A 174 -0.69 12.46 -22.59
N LEU A 175 0.37 11.71 -22.25
CA LEU A 175 1.76 12.03 -22.54
C LEU A 175 2.41 10.92 -23.37
N ASP A 176 3.66 11.13 -23.80
CA ASP A 176 4.43 10.10 -24.50
C ASP A 176 4.71 8.90 -23.58
N PRO A 177 4.71 7.66 -24.10
CA PRO A 177 5.09 6.48 -23.34
C PRO A 177 6.44 6.66 -22.64
N HIS A 178 6.49 6.31 -21.36
CA HIS A 178 7.65 6.55 -20.49
C HIS A 178 8.30 5.24 -20.06
N ASP A 179 9.62 5.16 -20.16
CA ASP A 179 10.44 3.96 -19.93
C ASP A 179 11.56 4.18 -18.90
N GLN A 180 11.38 5.11 -17.96
CA GLN A 180 12.40 5.42 -16.95
C GLN A 180 11.88 5.32 -15.53
N ILE A 181 12.78 4.97 -14.61
CA ILE A 181 12.66 5.31 -13.20
C ILE A 181 13.58 6.48 -12.89
N TYR A 182 13.28 7.21 -11.83
CA TYR A 182 14.07 8.38 -11.42
C TYR A 182 14.89 8.12 -10.18
N VAL A 183 16.03 8.79 -10.07
CA VAL A 183 16.94 8.72 -8.94
C VAL A 183 17.00 10.08 -8.27
N ILE A 184 16.63 10.15 -7.01
CA ILE A 184 16.67 11.37 -6.19
C ILE A 184 17.82 11.26 -5.20
N ASP A 185 18.64 12.31 -5.11
CA ASP A 185 19.56 12.51 -3.99
C ASP A 185 18.73 12.92 -2.75
N ALA A 186 18.69 12.04 -1.75
CA ALA A 186 17.87 12.24 -0.55
C ALA A 186 18.53 13.14 0.51
N GLU A 187 19.82 13.45 0.35
CA GLU A 187 20.52 14.39 1.22
C GLU A 187 20.21 15.83 0.81
N ASN A 188 20.16 16.08 -0.50
CA ASN A 188 20.05 17.40 -1.10
C ASN A 188 18.68 17.70 -1.73
N ASP A 189 17.76 16.74 -1.72
CA ASP A 189 16.38 16.87 -2.20
C ASP A 189 16.28 17.31 -3.68
N PHE A 190 16.99 16.64 -4.59
CA PHE A 190 16.91 16.92 -6.04
C PHE A 190 16.94 15.67 -6.91
N LEU A 191 16.34 15.77 -8.11
CA LEU A 191 16.41 14.75 -9.15
C LEU A 191 17.85 14.64 -9.67
N ALA A 192 18.54 13.57 -9.28
CA ALA A 192 19.94 13.35 -9.59
C ALA A 192 20.15 12.67 -10.94
N ASP A 193 19.31 11.70 -11.29
CA ASP A 193 19.45 10.92 -12.53
C ASP A 193 18.14 10.23 -12.93
N SER A 194 18.18 9.50 -14.04
CA SER A 194 17.17 8.53 -14.43
C SER A 194 17.80 7.24 -14.98
N ILE A 195 17.04 6.14 -14.90
CA ILE A 195 17.47 4.83 -15.36
C ILE A 195 16.45 4.32 -16.36
N GLN A 196 16.90 4.01 -17.57
CA GLN A 196 16.05 3.40 -18.58
C GLN A 196 15.74 1.94 -18.21
N VAL A 197 14.45 1.61 -18.20
CA VAL A 197 13.88 0.28 -17.92
C VAL A 197 12.85 -0.04 -19.02
N GLY A 198 11.86 -0.89 -18.73
CA GLY A 198 10.71 -1.08 -19.63
C GLY A 198 9.66 0.01 -19.49
N TYR A 199 8.76 0.09 -20.46
CA TYR A 199 7.66 1.05 -20.44
C TYR A 199 6.72 0.84 -19.26
N ASP A 200 6.22 1.96 -18.74
CA ASP A 200 5.20 2.04 -17.69
C ASP A 200 5.62 1.32 -16.39
N PRO A 201 6.72 1.77 -15.75
CA PRO A 201 7.20 1.20 -14.48
C PRO A 201 6.28 1.59 -13.33
N VAL A 202 5.67 0.60 -12.67
CA VAL A 202 4.59 0.80 -11.69
C VAL A 202 4.89 0.27 -10.29
N ALA A 203 5.83 -0.67 -10.17
CA ALA A 203 6.18 -1.25 -8.89
C ALA A 203 7.68 -1.45 -8.74
N ILE A 204 8.17 -1.32 -7.51
CA ILE A 204 9.57 -1.49 -7.13
C ILE A 204 9.65 -2.31 -5.84
N ALA A 205 10.59 -3.25 -5.79
CA ALA A 205 10.92 -3.98 -4.57
C ALA A 205 12.41 -4.27 -4.50
N ARG A 206 12.97 -4.30 -3.30
CA ARG A 206 14.39 -4.60 -3.06
C ARG A 206 14.60 -6.06 -2.67
N ASP A 207 15.59 -6.70 -3.29
CA ASP A 207 15.98 -8.07 -2.96
C ASP A 207 17.02 -8.15 -1.82
N GLY A 208 17.36 -9.37 -1.41
CA GLY A 208 18.31 -9.62 -0.31
C GLY A 208 19.76 -9.23 -0.62
N ASN A 209 20.07 -8.92 -1.88
CA ASN A 209 21.38 -8.45 -2.33
C ASN A 209 21.41 -6.94 -2.61
N ASN A 210 20.38 -6.20 -2.15
CA ASN A 210 20.17 -4.78 -2.41
C ASN A 210 20.06 -4.43 -3.90
N LYS A 211 19.53 -5.33 -4.74
CA LYS A 211 19.11 -4.97 -6.10
C LYS A 211 17.64 -4.59 -6.10
N LEU A 212 17.29 -3.71 -7.03
CA LEU A 212 15.93 -3.21 -7.19
C LEU A 212 15.27 -3.94 -8.35
N TRP A 213 14.09 -4.47 -8.12
CA TRP A 213 13.27 -5.13 -9.13
C TRP A 213 12.12 -4.22 -9.50
N ILE A 214 12.02 -3.86 -10.78
CA ILE A 214 11.01 -2.97 -11.32
C ILE A 214 10.02 -3.78 -12.15
N TYR A 215 8.73 -3.60 -11.89
CA TYR A 215 7.66 -4.13 -12.73
C TYR A 215 7.24 -3.06 -13.74
N CYS A 216 7.37 -3.40 -15.02
CA CYS A 216 6.96 -2.57 -16.14
C CYS A 216 5.77 -3.22 -16.84
N ARG A 217 4.67 -2.48 -17.05
CA ARG A 217 3.47 -2.98 -17.73
C ARG A 217 3.60 -3.07 -19.25
N GLY A 218 4.67 -2.50 -19.80
CA GLY A 218 4.89 -2.43 -21.23
C GLY A 218 4.04 -1.35 -21.90
N ALA A 219 4.06 -1.32 -23.23
CA ALA A 219 3.28 -0.39 -24.03
C ALA A 219 2.76 -1.10 -25.30
N GLU A 220 1.48 -1.47 -25.28
CA GLU A 220 0.83 -2.14 -26.42
C GLU A 220 0.90 -1.30 -27.70
N SER A 221 0.73 0.02 -27.59
CA SER A 221 0.79 0.96 -28.71
C SER A 221 2.15 1.01 -29.40
N LEU A 222 3.22 0.58 -28.71
CA LEU A 222 4.59 0.53 -29.22
C LEU A 222 5.07 -0.90 -29.51
N ALA A 223 4.24 -1.90 -29.26
CA ALA A 223 4.61 -3.31 -29.28
C ALA A 223 5.74 -3.69 -28.29
N GLU A 224 5.79 -3.03 -27.14
CA GLU A 224 6.79 -3.25 -26.09
C GLU A 224 6.23 -4.08 -24.93
N PRO A 225 6.76 -5.29 -24.65
CA PRO A 225 6.17 -6.21 -23.69
C PRO A 225 6.32 -5.73 -22.25
N ALA A 226 5.45 -6.24 -21.38
CA ALA A 226 5.61 -6.12 -19.95
C ALA A 226 6.83 -6.93 -19.45
N GLY A 227 7.37 -6.61 -18.28
CA GLY A 227 8.51 -7.37 -17.75
C GLY A 227 9.02 -6.90 -16.40
N LEU A 228 9.99 -7.67 -15.90
CA LEU A 228 10.74 -7.39 -14.68
C LEU A 228 12.17 -6.95 -15.03
N TYR A 229 12.63 -5.88 -14.40
CA TYR A 229 13.97 -5.31 -14.62
C TYR A 229 14.72 -5.26 -13.28
N CYS A 230 15.87 -5.93 -13.21
CA CYS A 230 16.76 -5.87 -12.05
C CYS A 230 17.78 -4.76 -12.25
N VAL A 231 17.75 -3.77 -11.38
CA VAL A 231 18.58 -2.56 -11.38
C VAL A 231 19.58 -2.63 -10.23
N ASN A 232 20.82 -2.29 -10.52
CA ASN A 232 21.86 -2.09 -9.53
C ASN A 232 21.81 -0.63 -9.02
N PRO A 233 21.46 -0.40 -7.75
CA PRO A 233 21.35 0.96 -7.22
C PRO A 233 22.69 1.66 -7.01
N GLN A 234 23.83 0.98 -7.17
CA GLN A 234 25.16 1.58 -7.04
C GLN A 234 25.72 2.06 -8.39
N THR A 235 25.38 1.36 -9.47
CA THR A 235 25.86 1.67 -10.83
C THR A 235 24.79 2.34 -11.70
N PHE A 236 23.53 2.33 -11.25
CA PHE A 236 22.37 2.81 -12.01
C PHE A 236 22.16 2.06 -13.34
N GLU A 237 22.58 0.79 -13.39
CA GLU A 237 22.48 -0.06 -14.58
C GLU A 237 21.46 -1.18 -14.38
N VAL A 238 20.75 -1.53 -15.46
CA VAL A 238 19.94 -2.75 -15.54
C VAL A 238 20.87 -3.95 -15.73
N GLU A 239 20.90 -4.85 -14.76
CA GLU A 239 21.69 -6.08 -14.79
C GLU A 239 20.94 -7.26 -15.41
N ARG A 240 19.60 -7.20 -15.40
CA ARG A 240 18.74 -8.26 -15.95
C ARG A 240 17.40 -7.72 -16.40
N SER A 241 16.92 -8.21 -17.54
CA SER A 241 15.56 -7.98 -18.04
C SER A 241 14.90 -9.33 -18.29
N LEU A 242 13.68 -9.48 -17.75
CA LEU A 242 12.85 -10.66 -17.89
C LEU A 242 11.51 -10.24 -18.48
N LEU A 243 11.34 -10.47 -19.78
CA LEU A 243 10.16 -10.06 -20.51
C LEU A 243 9.05 -11.12 -20.38
N PHE A 244 7.82 -10.65 -20.20
CA PHE A 244 6.63 -11.49 -20.31
C PHE A 244 6.30 -11.73 -21.79
N GLU A 245 5.54 -12.78 -22.09
CA GLU A 245 5.11 -13.08 -23.46
C GLU A 245 3.99 -12.14 -23.94
N ASP A 246 3.34 -11.43 -23.02
CA ASP A 246 2.18 -10.57 -23.23
C ASP A 246 2.36 -9.19 -22.57
N TYR A 247 1.45 -8.27 -22.92
CA TYR A 247 1.31 -6.99 -22.24
C TYR A 247 0.47 -7.18 -20.97
N ASP A 248 0.76 -6.42 -19.92
CA ASP A 248 -0.06 -6.41 -18.72
C ASP A 248 -0.82 -5.09 -18.61
N LEU A 249 -2.08 -5.10 -19.03
CA LEU A 249 -2.99 -3.96 -18.88
C LEU A 249 -3.61 -3.88 -17.47
N GLY A 250 -3.23 -4.78 -16.56
CA GLY A 250 -3.66 -4.77 -15.17
C GLY A 250 -3.16 -3.55 -14.41
N PHE A 251 -3.99 -3.02 -13.51
CA PHE A 251 -3.64 -1.88 -12.65
C PHE A 251 -3.06 -2.30 -11.29
N ALA A 252 -3.04 -3.61 -11.01
CA ALA A 252 -2.73 -4.16 -9.69
C ALA A 252 -1.35 -4.83 -9.61
N ALA A 253 -0.39 -4.44 -10.45
CA ALA A 253 0.95 -4.98 -10.36
C ALA A 253 1.53 -4.76 -8.95
N ARG A 254 2.04 -5.82 -8.34
CA ARG A 254 2.65 -5.80 -7.00
C ARG A 254 3.87 -6.70 -7.01
N LEU A 255 4.90 -6.29 -6.29
CA LEU A 255 6.12 -7.05 -6.04
C LEU A 255 6.27 -7.27 -4.54
N SER A 256 6.63 -8.48 -4.13
CA SER A 256 6.93 -8.77 -2.73
C SER A 256 7.96 -9.89 -2.64
N PHE A 257 9.00 -9.69 -1.83
CA PHE A 257 10.02 -10.70 -1.58
C PHE A 257 9.69 -11.51 -0.33
N ASN A 258 10.13 -12.77 -0.29
CA ASN A 258 10.24 -13.48 0.98
C ASN A 258 11.27 -12.81 1.90
N SER A 259 11.27 -13.17 3.20
CA SER A 259 12.19 -12.60 4.19
C SER A 259 13.68 -12.82 3.88
N ALA A 260 14.02 -13.85 3.08
CA ALA A 260 15.38 -14.09 2.63
C ALA A 260 15.81 -13.18 1.47
N GLY A 261 14.85 -12.56 0.78
CA GLY A 261 15.10 -11.72 -0.38
C GLY A 261 15.60 -12.50 -1.61
N ASP A 262 15.37 -13.81 -1.67
CA ASP A 262 15.84 -14.71 -2.75
C ASP A 262 14.72 -15.23 -3.66
N THR A 263 13.46 -14.99 -3.28
CA THR A 263 12.28 -15.40 -4.04
C THR A 263 11.34 -14.21 -4.16
N LEU A 264 11.13 -13.77 -5.40
CA LEU A 264 10.19 -12.71 -5.75
C LEU A 264 8.81 -13.32 -6.02
N TYR A 265 7.78 -12.78 -5.37
CA TYR A 265 6.40 -12.99 -5.73
C TYR A 265 5.87 -11.75 -6.43
N TYR A 266 5.14 -11.95 -7.53
CA TYR A 266 4.56 -10.85 -8.28
C TYR A 266 3.13 -11.13 -8.70
N LEU A 267 2.32 -10.08 -8.68
CA LEU A 267 0.92 -10.09 -9.12
C LEU A 267 0.85 -9.59 -10.57
N LYS A 268 0.48 -10.50 -11.48
CA LYS A 268 0.19 -10.25 -12.90
C LYS A 268 -1.14 -10.93 -13.22
N ASN A 269 -2.23 -10.38 -12.70
CA ASN A 269 -3.57 -10.99 -12.57
C ASN A 269 -3.61 -12.24 -11.69
N ASP A 270 -2.74 -13.22 -11.96
CA ASP A 270 -2.39 -14.34 -11.09
C ASP A 270 -1.14 -14.02 -10.26
N ILE A 271 -0.82 -14.86 -9.29
CA ILE A 271 0.41 -14.73 -8.50
C ILE A 271 1.43 -15.75 -8.97
N TYR A 272 2.62 -15.24 -9.27
CA TYR A 272 3.77 -16.01 -9.71
C TYR A 272 4.86 -15.97 -8.64
N ALA A 273 5.73 -16.97 -8.65
CA ALA A 273 6.91 -17.04 -7.81
C ALA A 273 8.15 -17.26 -8.67
N PHE A 274 9.18 -16.48 -8.42
CA PHE A 274 10.42 -16.48 -9.19
C PHE A 274 11.60 -16.50 -8.22
N ALA A 275 12.39 -17.60 -8.23
CA ALA A 275 13.62 -17.65 -7.46
C ALA A 275 14.72 -16.90 -8.21
N LEU A 276 15.51 -16.08 -7.50
CA LEU A 276 16.55 -15.27 -8.15
C LEU A 276 17.67 -16.10 -8.79
N SER A 277 17.82 -17.36 -8.37
CA SER A 277 18.72 -18.34 -9.00
C SER A 277 18.24 -18.84 -10.36
N ASP A 278 16.95 -18.69 -10.68
CA ASP A 278 16.38 -19.17 -11.93
C ASP A 278 16.78 -18.26 -13.08
N THR A 279 16.88 -18.81 -14.30
CA THR A 279 17.22 -18.07 -15.52
C THR A 279 15.99 -17.57 -16.27
N ASN A 280 14.89 -18.32 -16.22
CA ASN A 280 13.65 -18.03 -16.95
C ASN A 280 12.51 -17.79 -15.96
N LEU A 281 11.55 -16.96 -16.37
CA LEU A 281 10.31 -16.77 -15.63
C LEU A 281 9.48 -18.06 -15.55
N PRO A 282 8.67 -18.23 -14.50
CA PRO A 282 7.76 -19.37 -14.39
C PRO A 282 6.75 -19.38 -15.54
N ALA A 283 6.55 -20.54 -16.16
CA ALA A 283 5.58 -20.72 -17.26
C ALA A 283 4.13 -20.80 -16.79
N SER A 284 3.89 -20.99 -15.49
CA SER A 284 2.57 -21.08 -14.88
C SER A 284 2.54 -20.34 -13.54
N PRO A 285 1.41 -19.75 -13.16
CA PRO A 285 1.28 -19.10 -11.85
C PRO A 285 1.38 -20.10 -10.70
N LEU A 286 1.83 -19.62 -9.55
CA LEU A 286 1.77 -20.35 -8.29
C LEU A 286 0.33 -20.39 -7.76
N ILE A 287 -0.41 -19.29 -7.89
CA ILE A 287 -1.81 -19.16 -7.47
C ILE A 287 -2.60 -18.54 -8.61
N GLN A 288 -3.62 -19.25 -9.10
CA GLN A 288 -4.55 -18.77 -10.12
C GLN A 288 -5.69 -17.97 -9.48
N ALA A 289 -5.95 -16.76 -9.97
CA ALA A 289 -7.05 -15.91 -9.51
C ALA A 289 -8.42 -16.58 -9.72
N SER A 290 -8.57 -17.42 -10.75
CA SER A 290 -9.78 -18.23 -10.96
C SER A 290 -11.09 -17.43 -10.97
N GLY A 291 -11.05 -16.19 -11.50
CA GLY A 291 -12.18 -15.27 -11.52
C GLY A 291 -12.23 -14.25 -10.38
N SER A 292 -11.32 -14.33 -9.40
CA SER A 292 -11.08 -13.27 -8.43
C SER A 292 -10.39 -12.07 -9.06
N ASN A 293 -10.58 -10.89 -8.47
CA ASN A 293 -9.90 -9.65 -8.84
C ASN A 293 -8.79 -9.37 -7.82
N PHE A 294 -7.69 -10.12 -7.94
CA PHE A 294 -6.52 -9.89 -7.09
C PHE A 294 -5.99 -8.47 -7.26
N TYR A 295 -5.84 -7.77 -6.14
CA TYR A 295 -5.57 -6.33 -6.09
C TYR A 295 -4.41 -5.96 -5.16
N ALA A 296 -4.07 -6.83 -4.22
CA ALA A 296 -2.95 -6.67 -3.31
C ALA A 296 -2.19 -7.99 -3.14
N LEU A 297 -0.89 -7.89 -2.89
CA LEU A 297 0.00 -9.02 -2.60
C LEU A 297 1.05 -8.55 -1.59
N ALA A 298 1.26 -9.35 -0.55
CA ALA A 298 2.42 -9.23 0.32
C ALA A 298 2.86 -10.60 0.84
N VAL A 299 4.13 -10.74 1.22
CA VAL A 299 4.62 -11.87 2.00
C VAL A 299 4.66 -11.47 3.47
N ASP A 300 4.00 -12.25 4.32
CA ASP A 300 4.11 -12.10 5.77
C ASP A 300 5.55 -12.45 6.20
N PRO A 301 6.31 -11.51 6.78
CA PRO A 301 7.70 -11.76 7.15
C PRO A 301 7.85 -12.78 8.28
N ALA A 302 6.82 -12.99 9.11
CA ALA A 302 6.86 -13.89 10.26
C ALA A 302 6.60 -15.35 9.84
N THR A 303 5.63 -15.58 8.96
CA THR A 303 5.23 -16.94 8.55
C THR A 303 5.75 -17.34 7.17
N GLY A 304 6.07 -16.36 6.32
CA GLY A 304 6.34 -16.53 4.89
C GLY A 304 5.09 -16.80 4.06
N ASN A 305 3.88 -16.71 4.63
CA ASN A 305 2.64 -16.88 3.89
C ASN A 305 2.40 -15.73 2.91
N LEU A 306 1.70 -16.01 1.82
CA LEU A 306 1.28 -15.00 0.85
C LEU A 306 -0.09 -14.48 1.24
N ILE A 307 -0.17 -13.17 1.46
CA ILE A 307 -1.41 -12.46 1.78
C ILE A 307 -1.89 -11.77 0.52
N VAL A 308 -3.12 -12.07 0.10
CA VAL A 308 -3.66 -11.66 -1.20
C VAL A 308 -5.00 -10.96 -1.00
N GLY A 309 -5.12 -9.74 -1.50
CA GLY A 309 -6.36 -8.98 -1.48
C GLY A 309 -7.16 -9.20 -2.76
N ASP A 310 -8.46 -9.43 -2.63
CA ASP A 310 -9.41 -9.57 -3.74
C ASP A 310 -10.46 -8.46 -3.65
N ALA A 311 -10.48 -7.59 -4.65
CA ALA A 311 -11.43 -6.48 -4.75
C ALA A 311 -12.85 -6.93 -5.09
N ILE A 312 -13.03 -8.20 -5.52
CA ILE A 312 -14.27 -8.83 -5.97
C ILE A 312 -14.92 -8.12 -7.16
N ASP A 313 -15.49 -6.93 -6.96
CA ASP A 313 -16.14 -6.12 -7.99
C ASP A 313 -15.89 -4.61 -7.82
N TYR A 314 -14.95 -4.24 -6.94
CA TYR A 314 -14.58 -2.85 -6.63
C TYR A 314 -15.69 -2.01 -5.96
N ALA A 315 -16.76 -2.65 -5.49
CA ALA A 315 -17.87 -1.98 -4.82
C ALA A 315 -18.25 -2.65 -3.50
N GLN A 316 -18.37 -3.98 -3.47
CA GLN A 316 -18.65 -4.72 -2.25
C GLN A 316 -17.39 -4.89 -1.40
N LYS A 317 -17.58 -5.35 -0.16
CA LYS A 317 -16.45 -5.73 0.71
C LYS A 317 -15.60 -6.79 0.02
N GLY A 318 -14.29 -6.59 0.01
CA GLY A 318 -13.34 -7.52 -0.57
C GLY A 318 -13.08 -8.72 0.32
N LYS A 319 -12.09 -9.52 -0.10
CA LYS A 319 -11.59 -10.66 0.68
C LYS A 319 -10.08 -10.56 0.83
N VAL A 320 -9.59 -11.18 1.90
CA VAL A 320 -8.18 -11.54 2.04
C VAL A 320 -8.05 -13.05 2.00
N TYR A 321 -7.17 -13.55 1.15
CA TYR A 321 -6.76 -14.94 1.10
C TYR A 321 -5.36 -15.08 1.71
N ILE A 322 -5.18 -16.06 2.59
CA ILE A 322 -3.89 -16.43 3.15
C ILE A 322 -3.47 -17.75 2.52
N TYR A 323 -2.41 -17.73 1.73
CA TYR A 323 -1.85 -18.91 1.08
C TYR A 323 -0.53 -19.31 1.75
N GLY A 324 -0.29 -20.61 1.85
CA GLY A 324 1.03 -21.13 2.18
C GLY A 324 2.04 -20.84 1.07
N ARG A 325 3.33 -20.97 1.40
CA ARG A 325 4.47 -20.73 0.49
C ARG A 325 4.42 -21.54 -0.81
N GLN A 326 3.70 -22.66 -0.81
CA GLN A 326 3.52 -23.55 -1.96
C GLN A 326 2.23 -23.25 -2.75
N GLY A 327 1.53 -22.16 -2.45
CA GLY A 327 0.31 -21.74 -3.16
C GLY A 327 -0.97 -22.44 -2.70
N ASN A 328 -0.93 -23.21 -1.60
CA ASN A 328 -2.13 -23.83 -1.04
C ASN A 328 -2.90 -22.82 -0.17
N LEU A 329 -4.21 -22.68 -0.40
CA LEU A 329 -5.06 -21.82 0.42
C LEU A 329 -5.12 -22.36 1.85
N LEU A 330 -4.81 -21.51 2.83
CA LEU A 330 -4.90 -21.80 4.25
C LEU A 330 -6.19 -21.23 4.83
N GLU A 331 -6.49 -19.97 4.50
CA GLU A 331 -7.60 -19.24 5.10
C GLU A 331 -8.18 -18.19 4.14
N THR A 332 -9.43 -17.82 4.39
CA THR A 332 -10.12 -16.72 3.73
C THR A 332 -10.87 -15.91 4.77
N THR A 333 -10.72 -14.59 4.73
CA THR A 333 -11.43 -13.66 5.61
C THR A 333 -12.01 -12.49 4.82
N GLU A 334 -13.03 -11.83 5.38
CA GLU A 334 -13.64 -10.63 4.80
C GLU A 334 -12.71 -9.42 5.02
N ALA A 335 -12.69 -8.49 4.06
CA ALA A 335 -11.95 -7.23 4.14
C ALA A 335 -12.90 -6.03 4.11
N GLY A 336 -12.33 -4.81 4.14
CA GLY A 336 -13.05 -3.62 3.67
C GLY A 336 -13.22 -3.63 2.15
N VAL A 337 -13.72 -2.52 1.60
CA VAL A 337 -13.89 -2.37 0.15
C VAL A 337 -12.52 -2.10 -0.50
N ILE A 338 -12.12 -2.95 -1.47
CA ILE A 338 -10.83 -2.89 -2.19
C ILE A 338 -9.61 -2.96 -1.24
N PRO A 339 -9.26 -4.15 -0.69
CA PRO A 339 -8.02 -4.33 0.06
C PRO A 339 -6.81 -4.18 -0.88
N ALA A 340 -6.00 -3.14 -0.67
CA ALA A 340 -4.98 -2.68 -1.62
C ALA A 340 -3.54 -2.79 -1.11
N GLN A 341 -3.34 -2.84 0.21
CA GLN A 341 -2.04 -3.03 0.83
C GLN A 341 -2.18 -3.84 2.14
N PHE A 342 -1.17 -4.63 2.44
CA PHE A 342 -0.97 -5.24 3.74
C PHE A 342 0.26 -4.62 4.39
N LEU A 343 0.14 -4.25 5.66
CA LEU A 343 1.25 -3.72 6.44
C LEU A 343 1.50 -4.62 7.65
N PHE A 344 2.74 -5.09 7.73
CA PHE A 344 3.30 -5.76 8.89
C PHE A 344 4.10 -4.70 9.63
N TYR A 345 3.53 -4.20 10.71
CA TYR A 345 4.20 -3.27 11.61
C TYR A 345 4.86 -4.08 12.70
#